data_AF-A0A959QWM1-F1
#
_entry.id   AF-A0A959QWM1-F1
#
_cell.length_a   1.000
_cell.length_b   1.000
_cell.length_c   1.000
_cell.angle_alpha   90.00
_cell.angle_beta   90.00
_cell.angle_gamma   90.00
#
_symmetry.space_group_name_H-M   'P 1'
#
loop_
_entity.id
_entity.type
_entity.pdbx_description
1 polymer ?
#
loop_
_entity_poly.entity_id
_entity_poly.type
_entity_poly.pdbx_seq_one_letter_code
_entity_poly.pdbx_strand_id
1 'polypeptide(L)'
;MKTVSTLLLLLVSIATYATPNKVYDKLCEVNKCWQEQTDLSNIQYPEYANKSDREWIRTHLQLVETVLRSRSTAHLGASQKKNRLNTLNRLNEYWHGGSFPINDEYAYRTPIFIDKYDNFCAVGYLVKATGHEDVSRMIASKTNLAYVREMNYPELFAWADEYGFTVDELAWIQPSYPWPYEANEIPIGKGTDGVVYKLFNYGIGVVVAGNFNMVDGNMSANNIALFYPTVNGGLWDKDSIGGGVDGTVYALSTHKGELVIGGAFNIPGKSSSNIAIWNGASINSMGCINGTVYDLIEHGGDVYAVGDFDVCAALAEVNFAKWNDSNQLWQQIPGLEGHVNTIMAISGTFYLGGNFKYQNDSLHIIKWTEKNGFEKFDKDVEKEVTDIVYYKNQLFASAKNANKNTLDCLLYSLQNNEWNEYLHTYFFDTTNGLQPSYNALAVDNDIMYVGGHFLASTGQDALHNSFSIDGRAIPDVNTDGSIHDILVYKNQVFFGGDFKYDHTGKKTLNSICTRTIERVSVPIVKNNTVAQFSIHPNPANYAITVENNFGATEMRLYNLNGQLITTQKIRTQKQNIYVPDLSAGIYIVELRNKDGLSATERLTVN
;
A
#
# COMPACT_ATOMS: atom_id res chain seq x y z
N MET A 1 -55.62 57.90 -36.89
CA MET A 1 -56.35 56.76 -36.26
C MET A 1 -55.37 55.62 -36.12
N LYS A 2 -55.25 55.08 -34.90
CA LYS A 2 -54.14 54.26 -34.41
C LYS A 2 -54.25 52.79 -34.83
N THR A 3 -53.10 52.23 -35.17
CA THR A 3 -52.81 50.81 -35.39
C THR A 3 -52.85 50.04 -34.07
N VAL A 4 -53.40 48.82 -34.12
CA VAL A 4 -53.43 47.86 -33.01
C VAL A 4 -52.40 46.78 -33.31
N SER A 5 -51.35 46.70 -32.49
CA SER A 5 -50.43 45.57 -32.44
C SER A 5 -50.63 44.88 -31.10
N THR A 6 -51.16 43.65 -31.15
CA THR A 6 -51.38 42.79 -29.99
C THR A 6 -50.06 42.10 -29.62
N LEU A 7 -49.45 42.49 -28.51
CA LEU A 7 -48.27 41.83 -27.95
C LEU A 7 -48.74 40.79 -26.92
N LEU A 8 -48.60 39.50 -27.26
CA LEU A 8 -48.86 38.38 -26.35
C LEU A 8 -47.57 38.13 -25.54
N LEU A 9 -47.54 38.53 -24.26
CA LEU A 9 -46.44 38.17 -23.35
C LEU A 9 -46.63 36.72 -22.90
N LEU A 10 -45.80 35.81 -23.40
CA LEU A 10 -45.61 34.48 -22.83
C LEU A 10 -44.69 34.61 -21.61
N LEU A 11 -45.25 34.46 -20.40
CA LEU A 11 -44.48 34.22 -19.17
C LEU A 11 -44.00 32.77 -19.18
N VAL A 12 -42.77 32.54 -19.63
CA VAL A 12 -42.06 31.27 -19.39
C VAL A 12 -41.47 31.34 -17.99
N SER A 13 -42.09 30.65 -17.05
CA SER A 13 -41.48 30.32 -15.77
C SER A 13 -40.31 29.37 -16.01
N ILE A 14 -39.08 29.89 -15.99
CA ILE A 14 -37.88 29.06 -15.95
C ILE A 14 -37.82 28.49 -14.53
N ALA A 15 -38.28 27.24 -14.36
CA ALA A 15 -37.91 26.46 -13.20
C ALA A 15 -36.39 26.20 -13.32
N THR A 16 -35.60 26.90 -12.50
CA THR A 16 -34.19 26.57 -12.30
C THR A 16 -34.14 25.20 -11.62
N TYR A 17 -33.90 24.14 -12.39
CA TYR A 17 -33.53 22.85 -11.82
C TYR A 17 -32.19 23.04 -11.11
N ALA A 18 -32.20 23.06 -9.78
CA ALA A 18 -30.98 23.01 -8.99
C ALA A 18 -30.19 21.76 -9.40
N THR A 19 -28.91 21.93 -9.73
CA THR A 19 -28.01 20.82 -10.01
C THR A 19 -27.97 19.88 -8.81
N PRO A 20 -28.15 18.55 -8.98
CA PRO A 20 -28.01 17.60 -7.88
C PRO A 20 -26.64 17.75 -7.23
N ASN A 21 -26.61 17.98 -5.92
CA ASN A 21 -25.37 18.03 -5.18
C ASN A 21 -24.89 16.59 -4.92
N LYS A 22 -23.99 16.11 -5.80
CA LYS A 22 -23.45 14.74 -5.74
C LYS A 22 -22.85 14.36 -4.38
N VAL A 23 -22.33 15.34 -3.63
CA VAL A 23 -21.80 15.13 -2.28
C VAL A 23 -22.94 14.84 -1.31
N TYR A 24 -24.00 15.63 -1.35
CA TYR A 24 -25.18 15.44 -0.54
C TYR A 24 -25.87 14.09 -0.83
N ASP A 25 -25.94 13.70 -2.10
CA ASP A 25 -26.51 12.40 -2.50
C ASP A 25 -25.71 11.24 -1.88
N LYS A 26 -24.38 11.31 -1.91
CA LYS A 26 -23.51 10.28 -1.33
C LYS A 26 -23.55 10.28 0.21
N LEU A 27 -23.70 11.45 0.84
CA LEU A 27 -23.94 11.56 2.27
C LEU A 27 -25.27 10.88 2.68
N CYS A 28 -26.34 11.06 1.88
CA CYS A 28 -27.62 10.38 2.09
C CYS A 28 -27.52 8.85 1.89
N GLU A 29 -26.62 8.39 1.02
CA GLU A 29 -26.33 6.96 0.85
C GLU A 29 -25.67 6.36 2.10
N VAL A 30 -24.69 7.05 2.69
CA VAL A 30 -24.02 6.64 3.94
C VAL A 30 -25.00 6.61 5.11
N ASN A 31 -25.83 7.65 5.21
CA ASN A 31 -26.85 7.78 6.25
C ASN A 31 -28.06 8.60 5.76
N LYS A 32 -29.24 7.99 5.73
CA LYS A 32 -30.47 8.66 5.24
C LYS A 32 -30.90 9.86 6.10
N CYS A 33 -30.46 9.95 7.35
CA CYS A 33 -30.83 11.03 8.26
C CYS A 33 -30.39 12.43 7.77
N TRP A 34 -29.47 12.52 6.80
CA TRP A 34 -29.16 13.79 6.12
C TRP A 34 -30.40 14.47 5.51
N GLN A 35 -31.35 13.69 5.00
CA GLN A 35 -32.58 14.17 4.38
C GLN A 35 -33.53 14.88 5.35
N GLU A 36 -33.31 14.70 6.65
CA GLU A 36 -34.20 15.15 7.71
C GLU A 36 -33.64 16.39 8.44
N GLN A 37 -32.40 16.78 8.13
CA GLN A 37 -31.76 17.90 8.81
C GLN A 37 -32.19 19.24 8.20
N THR A 38 -32.63 20.16 9.06
CA THR A 38 -33.16 21.47 8.65
C THR A 38 -32.13 22.59 8.72
N ASP A 39 -30.97 22.34 9.32
CA ASP A 39 -29.92 23.31 9.64
C ASP A 39 -28.65 23.14 8.78
N LEU A 40 -28.78 22.61 7.57
CA LEU A 40 -27.65 22.35 6.67
C LEU A 40 -27.20 23.57 5.85
N SER A 41 -27.91 24.71 5.92
CA SER A 41 -27.71 25.86 5.03
C SER A 41 -26.32 26.51 5.12
N ASN A 42 -25.61 26.33 6.24
CA ASN A 42 -24.29 26.90 6.47
C ASN A 42 -23.14 25.89 6.28
N ILE A 43 -23.45 24.65 5.90
CA ILE A 43 -22.43 23.63 5.70
C ILE A 43 -21.69 23.89 4.40
N GLN A 44 -20.36 23.95 4.49
CA GLN A 44 -19.48 23.92 3.34
C GLN A 44 -19.23 22.46 2.97
N TYR A 45 -19.89 21.98 1.93
CA TYR A 45 -19.61 20.66 1.38
C TYR A 45 -18.23 20.68 0.70
N PRO A 46 -17.42 19.62 0.85
CA PRO A 46 -16.21 19.47 0.04
C PRO A 46 -16.56 19.38 -1.45
N GLU A 47 -15.59 19.58 -2.33
CA GLU A 47 -15.79 19.25 -3.74
C GLU A 47 -16.04 17.76 -3.91
N TYR A 48 -16.92 17.40 -4.84
CA TYR A 48 -17.16 16.00 -5.15
C TYR A 48 -15.90 15.36 -5.73
N ALA A 49 -15.44 14.30 -5.08
CA ALA A 49 -14.33 13.48 -5.53
C ALA A 49 -14.78 12.01 -5.56
N ASN A 50 -14.12 11.22 -6.40
CA ASN A 50 -14.31 9.77 -6.41
C ASN A 50 -13.58 9.18 -5.19
N LYS A 51 -14.28 9.09 -4.06
CA LYS A 51 -13.76 8.67 -2.77
C LYS A 51 -14.20 7.24 -2.45
N SER A 52 -13.38 6.53 -1.68
CA SER A 52 -13.79 5.23 -1.13
C SER A 52 -14.99 5.40 -0.20
N ASP A 53 -15.73 4.32 0.01
CA ASP A 53 -16.89 4.39 0.87
C ASP A 53 -16.53 4.65 2.36
N ARG A 54 -15.32 4.25 2.79
CA ARG A 54 -14.77 4.61 4.11
C ARG A 54 -14.48 6.11 4.20
N GLU A 55 -13.96 6.73 3.14
CA GLU A 55 -13.80 8.19 3.08
C GLU A 55 -15.13 8.93 3.09
N TRP A 56 -16.18 8.36 2.47
CA TRP A 56 -17.52 8.91 2.56
C TRP A 56 -18.11 8.80 3.96
N ILE A 57 -17.88 7.70 4.67
CA ILE A 57 -18.21 7.57 6.10
C ILE A 57 -17.45 8.60 6.94
N ARG A 58 -16.16 8.81 6.68
CA ARG A 58 -15.35 9.83 7.36
C ARG A 58 -15.89 11.24 7.10
N THR A 59 -16.17 11.57 5.84
CA THR A 59 -16.74 12.86 5.43
C THR A 59 -18.09 13.09 6.10
N HIS A 60 -18.93 12.06 6.15
CA HIS A 60 -20.18 12.08 6.87
C HIS A 60 -19.98 12.43 8.35
N LEU A 61 -19.15 11.69 9.07
CA LEU A 61 -18.93 11.89 10.51
C LEU A 61 -18.31 13.26 10.82
N GLN A 62 -17.38 13.73 9.99
CA GLN A 62 -16.78 15.05 10.11
C GLN A 62 -17.82 16.17 9.98
N LEU A 63 -18.68 16.11 8.95
CA LEU A 63 -19.69 17.13 8.73
C LEU A 63 -20.79 17.07 9.80
N VAL A 64 -21.20 15.86 10.21
CA VAL A 64 -22.12 15.68 11.35
C VAL A 64 -21.54 16.31 12.61
N GLU A 65 -20.30 15.98 12.99
CA GLU A 65 -19.62 16.57 14.15
C GLU A 65 -19.59 18.11 14.08
N THR A 66 -19.22 18.65 12.92
CA THR A 66 -19.16 20.11 12.68
C THR A 66 -20.51 20.77 12.96
N VAL A 67 -21.59 20.19 12.46
CA VAL A 67 -22.95 20.70 12.70
C VAL A 67 -23.32 20.57 14.18
N LEU A 68 -23.10 19.39 14.78
CA LEU A 68 -23.43 19.12 16.18
C LEU A 68 -22.69 20.03 17.17
N ARG A 69 -21.48 20.49 16.83
CA ARG A 69 -20.72 21.50 17.59
C ARG A 69 -21.30 22.90 17.46
N SER A 70 -21.90 23.22 16.32
CA SER A 70 -22.50 24.54 16.06
C SER A 70 -23.92 24.69 16.60
N ARG A 71 -24.61 23.57 16.87
CA ARG A 71 -25.99 23.56 17.38
C ARG A 71 -26.08 24.19 18.77
N SER A 72 -27.19 24.88 19.00
CA SER A 72 -27.48 25.49 20.30
C SER A 72 -27.63 24.43 21.38
N THR A 73 -26.81 24.53 22.42
CA THR A 73 -26.87 23.68 23.62
C THR A 73 -27.58 24.37 24.78
N ALA A 74 -28.35 25.45 24.53
CA ALA A 74 -28.98 26.25 25.57
C ALA A 74 -29.89 25.45 26.52
N HIS A 75 -30.53 24.41 25.99
CA HIS A 75 -31.41 23.50 26.73
C HIS A 75 -30.67 22.49 27.64
N LEU A 76 -29.35 22.33 27.49
CA LEU A 76 -28.55 21.37 28.25
C LEU A 76 -28.01 21.94 29.56
N GLY A 77 -27.95 21.09 30.59
CA GLY A 77 -27.26 21.37 31.85
C GLY A 77 -25.74 21.49 31.69
N ALA A 78 -25.06 22.01 32.72
CA ALA A 78 -23.61 22.24 32.67
C ALA A 78 -22.80 20.93 32.48
N SER A 79 -23.18 19.85 33.18
CA SER A 79 -22.54 18.54 33.03
C SER A 79 -22.78 17.94 31.64
N GLN A 80 -24.02 18.02 31.13
CA GLN A 80 -24.36 17.55 29.78
C GLN A 80 -23.56 18.30 28.70
N LYS A 81 -23.39 19.62 28.83
CA LYS A 81 -22.55 20.41 27.89
C LYS A 81 -21.10 19.95 27.89
N LYS A 82 -20.53 19.69 29.07
CA LYS A 82 -19.15 19.20 29.21
C LYS A 82 -19.02 17.79 28.61
N ASN A 83 -19.95 16.91 28.94
CA ASN A 83 -19.98 15.53 28.43
C ASN A 83 -20.13 15.52 26.91
N ARG A 84 -21.08 16.27 26.36
CA ARG A 84 -21.28 16.42 24.91
C ARG A 84 -20.01 16.87 24.20
N LEU A 85 -19.32 17.89 24.73
CA LEU A 85 -18.08 18.38 24.15
C LEU A 85 -16.98 17.30 24.15
N ASN A 86 -16.81 16.59 25.26
CA ASN A 86 -15.85 15.49 25.37
C ASN A 86 -16.19 14.35 24.41
N THR A 87 -17.46 13.99 24.29
CA THR A 87 -17.92 12.94 23.38
C THR A 87 -17.76 13.35 21.92
N LEU A 88 -18.00 14.61 21.56
CA LEU A 88 -17.69 15.11 20.21
C LEU A 88 -16.17 15.09 19.93
N ASN A 89 -15.32 15.29 20.94
CA ASN A 89 -13.87 15.08 20.78
C ASN A 89 -13.54 13.60 20.57
N ARG A 90 -14.22 12.67 21.24
CA ARG A 90 -14.10 11.23 20.95
C ARG A 90 -14.60 10.88 19.55
N LEU A 91 -15.66 11.54 19.07
CA LEU A 91 -16.15 11.36 17.70
C LEU A 91 -15.11 11.83 16.69
N ASN A 92 -14.48 12.98 16.97
CA ASN A 92 -13.35 13.50 16.21
C ASN A 92 -12.20 12.48 16.12
N GLU A 93 -11.74 11.95 17.26
CA GLU A 93 -10.72 10.90 17.33
C GLU A 93 -11.13 9.66 16.53
N TYR A 94 -12.40 9.23 16.63
CA TYR A 94 -12.92 8.05 15.95
C TYR A 94 -12.89 8.17 14.42
N TRP A 95 -13.44 9.25 13.85
CA TRP A 95 -13.46 9.38 12.39
C TRP A 95 -12.08 9.73 11.82
N HIS A 96 -11.18 10.33 12.61
CA HIS A 96 -9.77 10.42 12.29
C HIS A 96 -9.09 9.05 12.28
N GLY A 97 -9.36 8.19 13.27
CA GLY A 97 -8.81 6.84 13.37
C GLY A 97 -9.33 5.89 12.29
N GLY A 98 -10.57 6.07 11.84
CA GLY A 98 -11.10 5.38 10.68
C GLY A 98 -11.33 3.88 10.88
N SER A 99 -11.36 3.36 12.11
CA SER A 99 -11.67 1.96 12.44
C SER A 99 -13.18 1.71 12.41
N PHE A 100 -13.75 1.75 11.21
CA PHE A 100 -15.18 1.53 10.98
C PHE A 100 -15.49 0.04 10.76
N PRO A 101 -16.67 -0.43 11.22
CA PRO A 101 -17.20 -1.75 10.92
C PRO A 101 -17.12 -2.14 9.44
N ILE A 102 -16.89 -3.43 9.22
CA ILE A 102 -16.79 -4.03 7.90
C ILE A 102 -18.02 -4.91 7.68
N ASN A 103 -18.71 -4.67 6.57
CA ASN A 103 -19.85 -5.50 6.17
C ASN A 103 -19.41 -6.54 5.14
N ASP A 104 -18.79 -7.61 5.60
CA ASP A 104 -18.40 -8.75 4.75
C ASP A 104 -19.36 -9.94 4.85
N GLU A 105 -20.54 -9.71 5.46
CA GLU A 105 -21.60 -10.71 5.64
C GLU A 105 -22.81 -10.45 4.73
N TYR A 106 -23.11 -9.19 4.40
CA TYR A 106 -24.36 -8.80 3.74
C TYR A 106 -24.13 -8.12 2.40
N ALA A 107 -24.95 -8.52 1.43
CA ALA A 107 -24.79 -8.17 0.04
C ALA A 107 -25.13 -6.72 -0.36
N TYR A 108 -25.43 -5.87 0.62
CA TYR A 108 -25.95 -4.52 0.47
C TYR A 108 -25.51 -3.70 1.68
N ARG A 109 -25.66 -2.37 1.59
CA ARG A 109 -25.27 -1.47 2.69
C ARG A 109 -26.09 -1.76 3.95
N THR A 110 -25.42 -2.14 5.03
CA THR A 110 -26.06 -2.62 6.27
C THR A 110 -25.49 -1.88 7.48
N PRO A 111 -26.32 -1.39 8.42
CA PRO A 111 -25.81 -0.89 9.69
C PRO A 111 -25.23 -2.06 10.49
N ILE A 112 -24.07 -1.87 11.10
CA ILE A 112 -23.42 -2.87 11.95
C ILE A 112 -22.97 -2.16 13.21
N PHE A 113 -23.39 -2.64 14.38
CA PHE A 113 -23.08 -1.99 15.66
C PHE A 113 -21.67 -2.33 16.15
N ILE A 114 -21.32 -3.62 16.13
CA ILE A 114 -19.94 -4.13 16.30
C ILE A 114 -19.75 -5.27 15.30
N ASP A 115 -18.72 -5.20 14.44
CA ASP A 115 -18.45 -6.31 13.52
C ASP A 115 -17.76 -7.49 14.21
N LYS A 116 -17.62 -8.61 13.49
CA LYS A 116 -16.95 -9.82 13.99
C LYS A 116 -15.45 -9.64 14.29
N TYR A 117 -14.89 -8.47 13.94
CA TYR A 117 -13.49 -8.09 14.13
C TYR A 117 -13.30 -7.09 15.27
N ASP A 118 -14.34 -6.87 16.07
CA ASP A 118 -14.35 -5.94 17.20
C ASP A 118 -14.23 -4.46 16.80
N ASN A 119 -14.57 -4.10 15.56
CA ASN A 119 -14.74 -2.70 15.17
C ASN A 119 -16.13 -2.22 15.59
N PHE A 120 -16.18 -1.18 16.40
CA PHE A 120 -17.42 -0.57 16.88
C PHE A 120 -17.86 0.51 15.88
N CYS A 121 -19.16 0.63 15.63
CA CYS A 121 -19.71 1.77 14.91
C CYS A 121 -19.48 3.08 15.69
N ALA A 122 -19.72 4.23 15.05
CA ALA A 122 -19.50 5.53 15.70
C ALA A 122 -20.22 5.63 17.05
N VAL A 123 -21.51 5.28 17.11
CA VAL A 123 -22.29 5.32 18.36
C VAL A 123 -21.77 4.30 19.38
N GLY A 124 -21.53 3.06 18.96
CA GLY A 124 -20.98 2.00 19.82
C GLY A 124 -19.62 2.37 20.41
N TYR A 125 -18.77 3.03 19.62
CA TYR A 125 -17.47 3.53 20.06
C TYR A 125 -17.62 4.67 21.07
N LEU A 126 -18.53 5.63 20.87
CA LEU A 126 -18.72 6.73 21.82
C LEU A 126 -19.17 6.23 23.20
N VAL A 127 -20.06 5.25 23.22
CA VAL A 127 -20.52 4.58 24.45
C VAL A 127 -19.34 3.83 25.11
N LYS A 128 -18.55 3.08 24.34
CA LYS A 128 -17.30 2.43 24.82
C LYS A 128 -16.27 3.42 25.37
N ALA A 129 -15.96 4.48 24.63
CA ALA A 129 -14.91 5.46 24.94
C ALA A 129 -15.22 6.30 26.19
N THR A 130 -16.48 6.27 26.64
CA THR A 130 -16.95 6.92 27.87
C THR A 130 -17.12 5.92 29.03
N GLY A 131 -16.65 4.68 28.87
CA GLY A 131 -16.58 3.68 29.94
C GLY A 131 -17.71 2.64 29.94
N HIS A 132 -18.58 2.62 28.93
CA HIS A 132 -19.78 1.77 28.88
C HIS A 132 -19.68 0.68 27.78
N GLU A 133 -18.50 0.06 27.63
CA GLU A 133 -18.28 -0.95 26.60
C GLU A 133 -19.24 -2.15 26.72
N ASP A 134 -19.62 -2.50 27.96
CA ASP A 134 -20.60 -3.52 28.28
C ASP A 134 -21.97 -3.23 27.65
N VAL A 135 -22.43 -1.97 27.66
CA VAL A 135 -23.66 -1.55 26.99
C VAL A 135 -23.54 -1.74 25.48
N SER A 136 -22.41 -1.33 24.88
CA SER A 136 -22.21 -1.50 23.44
C SER A 136 -22.22 -2.96 23.01
N ARG A 137 -21.55 -3.83 23.76
CA ARG A 137 -21.52 -5.28 23.50
C ARG A 137 -22.88 -5.93 23.73
N MET A 138 -23.64 -5.48 24.73
CA MET A 138 -25.01 -5.94 24.99
C MET A 138 -25.94 -5.62 23.81
N ILE A 139 -25.87 -4.40 23.26
CA ILE A 139 -26.64 -3.99 22.08
C ILE A 139 -26.25 -4.85 20.87
N ALA A 140 -24.95 -4.99 20.59
CA ALA A 140 -24.47 -5.80 19.47
C ALA A 140 -24.96 -7.26 19.57
N SER A 141 -24.99 -7.84 20.78
CA SER A 141 -25.46 -9.22 20.98
C SER A 141 -26.95 -9.44 20.68
N LYS A 142 -27.77 -8.37 20.67
CA LYS A 142 -29.23 -8.44 20.55
C LYS A 142 -29.74 -7.87 19.22
N THR A 143 -29.17 -6.77 18.75
CA THR A 143 -29.64 -6.00 17.60
C THR A 143 -28.47 -5.39 16.81
N ASN A 144 -27.46 -6.21 16.47
CA ASN A 144 -26.26 -5.73 15.78
C ASN A 144 -26.52 -4.98 14.46
N LEU A 145 -27.64 -5.28 13.79
CA LEU A 145 -27.98 -4.77 12.47
C LEU A 145 -29.10 -3.70 12.51
N ALA A 146 -29.41 -3.16 13.69
CA ALA A 146 -30.44 -2.14 13.83
C ALA A 146 -29.86 -0.73 13.72
N TYR A 147 -30.67 0.21 13.24
CA TYR A 147 -30.38 1.64 13.42
C TYR A 147 -30.72 2.08 14.85
N VAL A 148 -30.07 3.13 15.36
CA VAL A 148 -30.29 3.66 16.72
C VAL A 148 -31.76 4.02 16.97
N ARG A 149 -32.51 4.44 15.95
CA ARG A 149 -33.97 4.70 16.06
C ARG A 149 -34.81 3.44 16.30
N GLU A 150 -34.30 2.29 15.91
CA GLU A 150 -34.95 0.99 16.08
C GLU A 150 -34.52 0.32 17.40
N MET A 151 -33.49 0.87 18.06
CA MET A 151 -32.97 0.38 19.33
C MET A 151 -33.81 0.92 20.50
N ASN A 152 -34.38 0.02 21.30
CA ASN A 152 -35.13 0.38 22.50
C ASN A 152 -34.39 -0.13 23.75
N TYR A 153 -33.28 0.53 24.09
CA TYR A 153 -32.45 0.19 25.25
C TYR A 153 -32.40 1.36 26.23
N PRO A 154 -32.98 1.22 27.43
CA PRO A 154 -32.94 2.26 28.47
C PRO A 154 -31.52 2.73 28.80
N GLU A 155 -30.54 1.83 28.75
CA GLU A 155 -29.14 2.12 29.01
C GLU A 155 -28.54 3.08 27.97
N LEU A 156 -28.87 2.87 26.68
CA LEU A 156 -28.44 3.76 25.60
C LEU A 156 -29.10 5.15 25.71
N PHE A 157 -30.38 5.19 26.08
CA PHE A 157 -31.11 6.45 26.22
C PHE A 157 -30.68 7.24 27.46
N ALA A 158 -30.43 6.56 28.58
CA ALA A 158 -29.86 7.17 29.78
C ALA A 158 -28.47 7.76 29.48
N TRP A 159 -27.63 7.00 28.77
CA TRP A 159 -26.34 7.50 28.31
C TRP A 159 -26.50 8.70 27.37
N ALA A 160 -27.41 8.65 26.39
CA ALA A 160 -27.64 9.77 25.46
C ALA A 160 -28.04 11.05 26.22
N ASP A 161 -28.96 10.95 27.17
CA ASP A 161 -29.39 12.08 28.01
C ASP A 161 -28.24 12.63 28.88
N GLU A 162 -27.50 11.76 29.58
CA GLU A 162 -26.36 12.16 30.41
C GLU A 162 -25.26 12.88 29.61
N TYR A 163 -25.04 12.44 28.38
CA TYR A 163 -24.02 12.99 27.48
C TYR A 163 -24.57 14.09 26.55
N GLY A 164 -25.83 14.47 26.72
CA GLY A 164 -26.46 15.61 26.05
C GLY A 164 -26.66 15.41 24.55
N PHE A 165 -27.02 14.20 24.12
CA PHE A 165 -27.40 13.86 22.73
C PHE A 165 -28.87 13.45 22.65
N THR A 166 -29.52 13.78 21.54
CA THR A 166 -30.83 13.19 21.21
C THR A 166 -30.67 11.89 20.44
N VAL A 167 -31.71 11.05 20.43
CA VAL A 167 -31.74 9.84 19.61
C VAL A 167 -31.57 10.17 18.12
N ASP A 168 -32.12 11.29 17.65
CA ASP A 168 -31.97 11.74 16.26
C ASP A 168 -30.53 12.14 15.92
N GLU A 169 -29.81 12.76 16.86
CA GLU A 169 -28.38 13.04 16.66
C GLU A 169 -27.55 11.77 16.63
N LEU A 170 -27.83 10.79 17.50
CA LEU A 170 -27.14 9.50 17.48
C LEU A 170 -27.46 8.70 16.20
N ALA A 171 -28.70 8.75 15.73
CA ALA A 171 -29.10 8.15 14.46
C ALA A 171 -28.38 8.80 13.27
N TRP A 172 -28.18 10.11 13.31
CA TRP A 172 -27.40 10.82 12.31
C TRP A 172 -25.89 10.56 12.43
N ILE A 173 -25.38 10.24 13.61
CA ILE A 173 -23.98 9.81 13.80
C ILE A 173 -23.75 8.38 13.26
N GLN A 174 -24.75 7.50 13.29
CA GLN A 174 -24.59 6.09 12.93
C GLN A 174 -24.57 5.87 11.41
N PRO A 175 -23.42 5.52 10.79
CA PRO A 175 -23.40 5.20 9.37
C PRO A 175 -23.87 3.76 9.12
N SER A 176 -24.06 3.44 7.85
CA SER A 176 -24.22 2.06 7.37
C SER A 176 -23.09 1.71 6.38
N TYR A 177 -22.73 0.43 6.28
CA TYR A 177 -21.48 -0.02 5.64
C TYR A 177 -21.78 -0.83 4.39
N PRO A 178 -21.16 -0.52 3.24
CA PRO A 178 -21.43 -1.20 1.98
C PRO A 178 -20.87 -2.63 2.06
N TRP A 179 -21.32 -3.53 1.17
CA TRP A 179 -20.50 -4.71 0.84
C TRP A 179 -19.11 -4.18 0.43
N PRO A 180 -17.97 -4.76 0.85
CA PRO A 180 -16.59 -4.38 0.45
C PRO A 180 -16.29 -4.31 -1.05
N TYR A 181 -17.31 -4.35 -1.91
CA TYR A 181 -17.17 -4.30 -3.35
C TYR A 181 -17.30 -2.86 -3.87
N GLU A 182 -16.28 -2.03 -3.65
CA GLU A 182 -15.94 -1.00 -4.62
C GLU A 182 -14.58 -1.35 -5.21
N ALA A 183 -14.59 -1.75 -6.48
CA ALA A 183 -13.46 -2.23 -7.27
C ALA A 183 -12.25 -1.29 -7.15
N ASN A 184 -11.22 -1.75 -6.43
CA ASN A 184 -10.02 -1.02 -6.05
C ASN A 184 -9.07 -0.71 -7.22
N GLU A 185 -9.27 -1.36 -8.37
CA GLU A 185 -8.40 -1.25 -9.54
C GLU A 185 -8.68 0.05 -10.28
N ILE A 186 -7.65 0.88 -10.35
CA ILE A 186 -7.61 2.10 -11.14
C ILE A 186 -6.77 1.80 -12.38
N PRO A 187 -7.34 1.89 -13.61
CA PRO A 187 -6.57 1.74 -14.83
C PRO A 187 -5.46 2.80 -14.94
N ILE A 188 -4.30 2.41 -15.51
CA ILE A 188 -3.20 3.34 -15.78
C ILE A 188 -3.20 3.67 -17.28
N GLY A 189 -3.77 4.81 -17.65
CA GLY A 189 -3.99 5.15 -19.06
C GLY A 189 -4.75 4.04 -19.78
N LYS A 190 -4.25 3.59 -20.94
CA LYS A 190 -4.72 2.37 -21.62
C LYS A 190 -3.86 1.13 -21.33
N GLY A 191 -3.00 1.17 -20.32
CA GLY A 191 -2.10 0.07 -19.95
C GLY A 191 -1.05 -0.25 -21.02
N THR A 192 -0.65 -1.52 -21.08
CA THR A 192 0.32 -2.07 -22.04
C THR A 192 -0.38 -3.01 -23.03
N ASP A 193 0.20 -3.23 -24.22
CA ASP A 193 -0.35 -4.17 -25.21
C ASP A 193 0.06 -5.63 -25.00
N GLY A 194 0.81 -5.90 -23.93
CA GLY A 194 1.29 -7.22 -23.54
C GLY A 194 1.52 -7.33 -22.03
N VAL A 195 2.17 -8.40 -21.59
CA VAL A 195 2.27 -8.79 -20.17
C VAL A 195 3.29 -7.92 -19.43
N VAL A 196 2.98 -7.52 -18.20
CA VAL A 196 3.94 -6.86 -17.28
C VAL A 196 4.48 -7.90 -16.30
N TYR A 197 5.80 -8.08 -16.29
CA TYR A 197 6.50 -9.04 -15.42
C TYR A 197 7.25 -8.38 -14.26
N LYS A 198 7.65 -7.10 -14.40
CA LYS A 198 8.40 -6.38 -13.35
C LYS A 198 7.99 -4.91 -13.29
N LEU A 199 7.90 -4.41 -12.08
CA LEU A 199 7.68 -3.03 -11.69
C LEU A 199 8.84 -2.60 -10.79
N PHE A 200 9.42 -1.43 -11.05
CA PHE A 200 10.58 -0.97 -10.29
C PHE A 200 10.47 0.49 -9.88
N ASN A 201 10.80 0.78 -8.62
CA ASN A 201 10.88 2.13 -8.12
C ASN A 201 12.17 2.80 -8.59
N TYR A 202 12.06 3.68 -9.59
CA TYR A 202 13.19 4.43 -10.14
C TYR A 202 13.35 5.82 -9.49
N GLY A 203 12.72 6.05 -8.34
CA GLY A 203 12.74 7.31 -7.59
C GLY A 203 11.84 8.38 -8.20
N ILE A 204 12.08 8.76 -9.46
CA ILE A 204 11.28 9.76 -10.18
C ILE A 204 9.94 9.22 -10.69
N GLY A 205 9.83 7.91 -10.84
CA GLY A 205 8.64 7.23 -11.34
C GLY A 205 8.73 5.72 -11.15
N VAL A 206 7.84 5.00 -11.81
CA VAL A 206 7.76 3.54 -11.84
C VAL A 206 8.22 3.07 -13.21
N VAL A 207 9.28 2.26 -13.26
CA VAL A 207 9.64 1.53 -14.47
C VAL A 207 8.74 0.31 -14.57
N VAL A 208 8.11 0.14 -15.73
CA VAL A 208 7.23 -0.97 -16.05
C VAL A 208 7.93 -1.79 -17.13
N ALA A 209 8.10 -3.09 -16.91
CA ALA A 209 8.82 -3.96 -17.83
C ALA A 209 8.16 -5.33 -17.96
N GLY A 210 8.33 -5.96 -19.12
CA GLY A 210 7.68 -7.23 -19.42
C GLY A 210 7.84 -7.66 -20.88
N ASN A 211 6.75 -8.16 -21.47
CA ASN A 211 6.66 -8.54 -22.88
C ASN A 211 5.54 -7.75 -23.54
N PHE A 212 5.86 -6.55 -24.03
CA PHE A 212 4.92 -5.63 -24.66
C PHE A 212 5.67 -4.68 -25.60
N ASN A 213 5.01 -4.20 -26.65
CA ASN A 213 5.62 -3.28 -27.62
C ASN A 213 5.16 -1.83 -27.42
N MET A 214 3.97 -1.65 -26.86
CA MET A 214 3.32 -0.35 -26.73
C MET A 214 2.73 -0.10 -25.34
N VAL A 215 2.73 1.17 -24.95
CA VAL A 215 2.00 1.71 -23.80
C VAL A 215 1.00 2.77 -24.26
N ASP A 216 -0.07 2.96 -23.48
CA ASP A 216 -1.17 3.89 -23.73
C ASP A 216 -1.87 3.74 -25.11
N GLY A 217 -1.63 2.60 -25.76
CA GLY A 217 -2.18 2.20 -27.06
C GLY A 217 -1.56 2.89 -28.28
N ASN A 218 -0.55 3.75 -28.11
CA ASN A 218 0.08 4.46 -29.23
C ASN A 218 1.56 4.86 -29.02
N MET A 219 2.15 4.58 -27.86
CA MET A 219 3.55 4.93 -27.55
C MET A 219 4.42 3.68 -27.59
N SER A 220 5.46 3.66 -28.41
CA SER A 220 6.40 2.53 -28.47
C SER A 220 7.28 2.51 -27.21
N ALA A 221 7.44 1.32 -26.64
CA ALA A 221 8.22 1.10 -25.43
C ALA A 221 9.24 -0.04 -25.57
N ASN A 222 8.94 -1.06 -26.39
CA ASN A 222 9.80 -2.23 -26.59
C ASN A 222 10.24 -2.85 -25.26
N ASN A 223 9.26 -3.42 -24.56
CA ASN A 223 9.38 -4.23 -23.35
C ASN A 223 9.71 -3.48 -22.06
N ILE A 224 9.97 -2.18 -22.12
CA ILE A 224 10.27 -1.37 -20.94
C ILE A 224 9.86 0.10 -21.11
N ALA A 225 9.16 0.65 -20.13
CA ALA A 225 8.68 2.02 -20.14
C ALA A 225 8.80 2.67 -18.76
N LEU A 226 8.88 4.00 -18.72
CA LEU A 226 8.83 4.77 -17.48
C LEU A 226 7.46 5.43 -17.36
N PHE A 227 6.84 5.27 -16.19
CA PHE A 227 5.57 5.89 -15.84
C PHE A 227 5.76 6.86 -14.68
N TYR A 228 5.15 8.06 -14.79
CA TYR A 228 5.16 9.10 -13.77
C TYR A 228 3.79 9.22 -13.13
N PRO A 229 3.56 8.65 -11.93
CA PRO A 229 2.28 8.75 -11.25
C PRO A 229 2.00 10.20 -10.84
N THR A 230 0.79 10.70 -11.12
CA THR A 230 0.30 12.00 -10.66
C THR A 230 -1.08 11.85 -10.03
N VAL A 231 -1.56 12.90 -9.34
CA VAL A 231 -2.91 12.93 -8.76
C VAL A 231 -4.03 12.79 -9.81
N ASN A 232 -3.71 13.00 -11.10
CA ASN A 232 -4.66 12.96 -12.21
C ASN A 232 -4.45 11.72 -13.12
N GLY A 233 -3.90 10.62 -12.58
CA GLY A 233 -3.76 9.35 -13.30
C GLY A 233 -2.39 9.10 -13.95
N GLY A 234 -1.44 10.03 -13.83
CA GLY A 234 -0.06 9.87 -14.29
C GLY A 234 0.14 9.95 -15.81
N LEU A 235 1.40 9.84 -16.24
CA LEU A 235 1.80 9.94 -17.65
C LEU A 235 2.91 8.93 -17.96
N TRP A 236 2.83 8.29 -19.13
CA TRP A 236 3.92 7.51 -19.69
C TRP A 236 4.99 8.42 -20.28
N ASP A 237 6.25 8.04 -20.16
CA ASP A 237 7.35 8.71 -20.85
C ASP A 237 7.32 8.37 -22.34
N LYS A 238 7.34 9.38 -23.21
CA LYS A 238 7.28 9.21 -24.66
C LYS A 238 8.60 8.73 -25.27
N ASP A 239 9.71 9.02 -24.60
CA ASP A 239 11.04 8.67 -25.10
C ASP A 239 11.51 7.31 -24.51
N SER A 240 10.73 6.76 -23.56
CA SER A 240 10.95 5.48 -22.88
C SER A 240 12.42 5.31 -22.41
N ILE A 241 12.82 4.08 -22.09
CA ILE A 241 14.17 3.78 -21.59
C ILE A 241 15.08 3.51 -22.80
N GLY A 242 15.51 4.57 -23.49
CA GLY A 242 16.52 4.47 -24.56
C GLY A 242 16.11 3.58 -25.75
N GLY A 243 14.82 3.49 -26.05
CA GLY A 243 14.28 2.65 -27.13
C GLY A 243 13.99 1.19 -26.76
N GLY A 244 14.25 0.79 -25.51
CA GLY A 244 13.92 -0.54 -24.97
C GLY A 244 14.80 -1.68 -25.47
N VAL A 245 14.31 -2.92 -25.33
CA VAL A 245 15.03 -4.15 -25.68
C VAL A 245 14.17 -5.06 -26.58
N ASP A 246 14.79 -6.02 -27.28
CA ASP A 246 14.12 -6.85 -28.30
C ASP A 246 13.52 -8.17 -27.76
N GLY A 247 13.30 -8.26 -26.45
CA GLY A 247 12.73 -9.44 -25.79
C GLY A 247 12.21 -9.13 -24.39
N THR A 248 11.78 -10.17 -23.68
CA THR A 248 11.10 -10.04 -22.39
C THR A 248 12.04 -9.57 -21.30
N VAL A 249 11.62 -8.58 -20.51
CA VAL A 249 12.32 -8.13 -19.30
C VAL A 249 11.67 -8.75 -18.07
N TYR A 250 12.45 -9.42 -17.23
CA TYR A 250 11.99 -10.07 -15.99
C TYR A 250 12.56 -9.41 -14.73
N ALA A 251 13.72 -8.76 -14.83
CA ALA A 251 14.46 -8.25 -13.69
C ALA A 251 14.89 -6.79 -13.89
N LEU A 252 14.81 -6.02 -12.82
CA LEU A 252 15.25 -4.61 -12.79
C LEU A 252 15.97 -4.36 -11.48
N SER A 253 17.07 -3.61 -11.54
CA SER A 253 17.81 -3.16 -10.37
C SER A 253 18.55 -1.86 -10.67
N THR A 254 19.37 -1.40 -9.74
CA THR A 254 20.26 -0.26 -9.97
C THR A 254 21.72 -0.66 -9.82
N HIS A 255 22.60 0.12 -10.44
CA HIS A 255 24.02 0.11 -10.16
C HIS A 255 24.55 1.52 -10.31
N LYS A 256 25.07 2.11 -9.23
CA LYS A 256 25.64 3.48 -9.26
C LYS A 256 24.68 4.52 -9.83
N GLY A 257 23.38 4.34 -9.61
CA GLY A 257 22.31 5.25 -10.08
C GLY A 257 21.85 5.01 -11.53
N GLU A 258 22.43 4.04 -12.24
CA GLU A 258 21.99 3.60 -13.56
C GLU A 258 21.04 2.39 -13.43
N LEU A 259 20.11 2.23 -14.38
CA LEU A 259 19.13 1.15 -14.34
C LEU A 259 19.74 -0.10 -14.97
N VAL A 260 19.79 -1.20 -14.22
CA VAL A 260 20.19 -2.52 -14.72
C VAL A 260 18.93 -3.28 -15.14
N ILE A 261 18.97 -3.86 -16.34
CA ILE A 261 17.84 -4.54 -17.00
C ILE A 261 18.27 -5.98 -17.25
N GLY A 262 17.52 -6.96 -16.74
CA GLY A 262 17.76 -8.39 -16.95
C GLY A 262 16.50 -9.09 -17.49
N GLY A 263 16.68 -10.11 -18.32
CA GLY A 263 15.55 -10.87 -18.85
C GLY A 263 15.94 -11.95 -19.84
N ALA A 264 15.12 -12.12 -20.88
CA ALA A 264 15.36 -12.98 -22.02
C ALA A 264 15.27 -12.12 -23.30
N PHE A 265 16.38 -11.45 -23.63
CA PHE A 265 16.47 -10.51 -24.74
C PHE A 265 17.90 -10.42 -25.29
N ASN A 266 18.04 -9.78 -26.45
CA ASN A 266 19.32 -9.38 -27.02
C ASN A 266 19.47 -7.86 -27.04
N ILE A 267 20.72 -7.42 -27.19
CA ILE A 267 21.04 -6.00 -27.37
C ILE A 267 21.51 -5.82 -28.81
N PRO A 268 20.89 -4.92 -29.60
CA PRO A 268 21.27 -4.71 -30.99
C PRO A 268 22.78 -4.48 -31.16
N GLY A 269 23.40 -5.24 -32.06
CA GLY A 269 24.83 -5.15 -32.34
C GLY A 269 25.75 -5.92 -31.37
N LYS A 270 25.20 -6.67 -30.41
CA LYS A 270 25.95 -7.55 -29.50
C LYS A 270 25.34 -8.95 -29.47
N SER A 271 26.20 -9.98 -29.50
CA SER A 271 25.77 -11.38 -29.39
C SER A 271 25.59 -11.76 -27.91
N SER A 272 24.42 -12.32 -27.55
CA SER A 272 24.12 -12.91 -26.23
C SER A 272 24.26 -11.95 -25.04
N SER A 273 23.36 -11.00 -24.89
CA SER A 273 23.33 -10.13 -23.70
C SER A 273 21.91 -9.97 -23.16
N ASN A 274 21.53 -10.92 -22.30
CA ASN A 274 20.29 -10.91 -21.52
C ASN A 274 20.34 -9.95 -20.32
N ILE A 275 21.36 -9.09 -20.29
CA ILE A 275 21.59 -8.10 -19.24
C ILE A 275 22.19 -6.82 -19.83
N ALA A 276 21.60 -5.70 -19.44
CA ALA A 276 21.91 -4.37 -19.94
C ALA A 276 21.94 -3.34 -18.81
N ILE A 277 22.53 -2.19 -19.09
CA ILE A 277 22.52 -1.02 -18.22
C ILE A 277 22.10 0.22 -19.03
N TRP A 278 21.15 0.98 -18.50
CA TRP A 278 20.70 2.24 -19.05
C TRP A 278 21.26 3.40 -18.22
N ASN A 279 22.07 4.23 -18.88
CA ASN A 279 22.79 5.35 -18.28
C ASN A 279 22.03 6.69 -18.36
N GLY A 280 20.72 6.65 -18.63
CA GLY A 280 19.89 7.85 -18.86
C GLY A 280 19.86 8.32 -20.31
N ALA A 281 20.71 7.79 -21.20
CA ALA A 281 20.74 8.15 -22.61
C ALA A 281 20.65 6.93 -23.54
N SER A 282 21.37 5.86 -23.25
CA SER A 282 21.40 4.65 -24.07
C SER A 282 21.43 3.38 -23.24
N ILE A 283 20.87 2.31 -23.81
CA ILE A 283 21.01 0.95 -23.28
C ILE A 283 22.34 0.38 -23.80
N ASN A 284 23.17 -0.10 -22.88
CA ASN A 284 24.46 -0.73 -23.18
C ASN A 284 24.50 -2.13 -22.55
N SER A 285 25.18 -3.11 -23.16
CA SER A 285 25.34 -4.40 -22.46
C SER A 285 26.21 -4.27 -21.22
N MET A 286 25.81 -4.96 -20.16
CA MET A 286 26.52 -5.04 -18.90
C MET A 286 27.21 -6.40 -18.81
N GLY A 287 28.27 -6.58 -19.61
CA GLY A 287 28.92 -7.88 -19.78
C GLY A 287 28.11 -8.84 -20.64
N CYS A 288 28.23 -10.15 -20.37
CA CYS A 288 27.60 -11.23 -21.14
C CYS A 288 27.01 -12.28 -20.18
N ILE A 289 25.69 -12.49 -20.33
CA ILE A 289 24.92 -13.57 -19.73
C ILE A 289 24.11 -14.23 -20.86
N ASN A 290 24.17 -15.55 -20.94
CA ASN A 290 23.48 -16.36 -21.94
C ASN A 290 22.42 -17.24 -21.27
N GLY A 291 21.15 -16.87 -21.38
CA GLY A 291 20.03 -17.48 -20.67
C GLY A 291 19.21 -16.42 -19.95
N THR A 292 18.19 -16.84 -19.22
CA THR A 292 17.20 -15.92 -18.65
C THR A 292 17.64 -15.42 -17.28
N VAL A 293 17.73 -14.11 -17.10
CA VAL A 293 17.89 -13.48 -15.78
C VAL A 293 16.50 -13.25 -15.18
N TYR A 294 16.17 -13.95 -14.09
CA TYR A 294 14.86 -13.84 -13.44
C TYR A 294 14.81 -12.74 -12.38
N ASP A 295 15.91 -12.46 -11.67
CA ASP A 295 15.95 -11.39 -10.67
C ASP A 295 17.35 -10.78 -10.52
N LEU A 296 17.39 -9.53 -10.03
CA LEU A 296 18.58 -8.72 -9.87
C LEU A 296 18.53 -7.94 -8.55
N ILE A 297 19.65 -7.89 -7.83
CA ILE A 297 19.75 -7.09 -6.60
C ILE A 297 21.08 -6.33 -6.52
N GLU A 298 21.00 -5.07 -6.11
CA GLU A 298 22.15 -4.28 -5.66
C GLU A 298 22.34 -4.48 -4.16
N HIS A 299 23.51 -4.96 -3.74
CA HIS A 299 23.85 -5.12 -2.33
C HIS A 299 25.31 -4.79 -2.08
N GLY A 300 25.58 -3.91 -1.11
CA GLY A 300 26.95 -3.52 -0.77
C GLY A 300 27.70 -2.77 -1.88
N GLY A 301 26.99 -2.22 -2.86
CA GLY A 301 27.57 -1.57 -4.05
C GLY A 301 27.92 -2.53 -5.19
N ASP A 302 27.65 -3.83 -5.03
CA ASP A 302 27.77 -4.85 -6.06
C ASP A 302 26.39 -5.25 -6.58
N VAL A 303 26.32 -5.72 -7.83
CA VAL A 303 25.11 -6.26 -8.44
C VAL A 303 25.20 -7.77 -8.53
N TYR A 304 24.11 -8.43 -8.19
CA TYR A 304 23.97 -9.88 -8.27
C TYR A 304 22.80 -10.24 -9.18
N ALA A 305 22.99 -11.28 -9.99
CA ALA A 305 22.01 -11.81 -10.92
C ALA A 305 21.69 -13.26 -10.58
N VAL A 306 20.41 -13.62 -10.65
CA VAL A 306 19.92 -14.99 -10.50
C VAL A 306 18.99 -15.35 -11.65
N GLY A 307 18.96 -16.63 -12.01
CA GLY A 307 18.16 -17.07 -13.14
C GLY A 307 18.40 -18.51 -13.57
N ASP A 308 18.23 -18.73 -14.86
CA ASP A 308 18.59 -19.94 -15.61
C ASP A 308 19.51 -19.50 -16.75
N PHE A 309 20.81 -19.40 -16.48
CA PHE A 309 21.75 -18.83 -17.43
C PHE A 309 23.16 -19.41 -17.35
N ASP A 310 24.02 -19.00 -18.28
CA ASP A 310 25.46 -19.18 -18.26
C ASP A 310 26.14 -17.80 -18.26
N VAL A 311 27.28 -17.70 -17.56
CA VAL A 311 28.19 -16.56 -17.75
C VAL A 311 29.10 -16.89 -18.93
N CYS A 312 29.08 -16.10 -20.01
CA CYS A 312 29.71 -16.48 -21.28
C CYS A 312 31.23 -16.76 -21.26
N ALA A 313 31.93 -16.40 -20.17
CA ALA A 313 33.34 -16.74 -19.95
C ALA A 313 33.55 -18.13 -19.29
N ALA A 314 32.47 -18.80 -18.88
CA ALA A 314 32.40 -20.13 -18.29
C ALA A 314 31.45 -21.02 -19.12
N LEU A 315 31.69 -22.34 -19.15
CA LEU A 315 31.00 -23.30 -20.03
C LEU A 315 30.04 -24.25 -19.29
N ALA A 316 29.52 -23.87 -18.12
CA ALA A 316 28.62 -24.71 -17.33
C ALA A 316 27.49 -23.88 -16.71
N GLU A 317 26.30 -24.50 -16.59
CA GLU A 317 25.06 -23.94 -16.04
C GLU A 317 25.30 -23.13 -14.75
N VAL A 318 25.08 -21.81 -14.79
CA VAL A 318 25.27 -20.89 -13.65
C VAL A 318 23.99 -20.12 -13.32
N ASN A 319 23.47 -20.31 -12.11
CA ASN A 319 22.19 -19.72 -11.73
C ASN A 319 22.31 -18.55 -10.75
N PHE A 320 23.55 -18.17 -10.41
CA PHE A 320 23.90 -17.07 -9.52
C PHE A 320 25.26 -16.47 -9.89
N ALA A 321 25.31 -15.15 -10.12
CA ALA A 321 26.53 -14.44 -10.50
C ALA A 321 26.62 -13.03 -9.87
N LYS A 322 27.85 -12.53 -9.72
CA LYS A 322 28.18 -11.20 -9.19
C LYS A 322 28.87 -10.35 -10.27
N TRP A 323 28.47 -9.11 -10.43
CA TRP A 323 29.13 -8.16 -11.33
C TRP A 323 30.46 -7.69 -10.74
N ASN A 324 31.53 -7.67 -11.54
CA ASN A 324 32.81 -7.10 -11.14
C ASN A 324 33.11 -5.84 -11.96
N ASP A 325 33.09 -4.69 -11.27
CA ASP A 325 33.37 -3.40 -11.88
C ASP A 325 34.81 -3.22 -12.39
N SER A 326 35.79 -3.90 -11.78
CA SER A 326 37.20 -3.71 -12.12
C SER A 326 37.55 -4.30 -13.49
N ASN A 327 36.93 -5.42 -13.85
CA ASN A 327 37.15 -6.08 -15.14
C ASN A 327 35.95 -6.04 -16.08
N GLN A 328 34.81 -5.48 -15.64
CA GLN A 328 33.58 -5.36 -16.42
C GLN A 328 33.05 -6.74 -16.88
N LEU A 329 33.18 -7.75 -16.01
CA LEU A 329 32.72 -9.12 -16.26
C LEU A 329 31.88 -9.65 -15.10
N TRP A 330 30.92 -10.50 -15.44
CA TRP A 330 30.22 -11.32 -14.45
C TRP A 330 31.14 -12.41 -13.92
N GLN A 331 31.10 -12.63 -12.60
CA GLN A 331 31.77 -13.70 -11.90
C GLN A 331 30.72 -14.69 -11.39
N GLN A 332 30.84 -15.94 -11.81
CA GLN A 332 29.96 -17.02 -11.35
C GLN A 332 30.13 -17.30 -9.86
N ILE A 333 29.03 -17.65 -9.19
CA ILE A 333 29.01 -18.20 -7.84
C ILE A 333 28.48 -19.64 -7.95
N PRO A 334 29.36 -20.63 -8.15
CA PRO A 334 28.96 -21.99 -8.49
C PRO A 334 28.41 -22.75 -7.28
N GLY A 335 27.43 -23.61 -7.50
CA GLY A 335 26.94 -24.55 -6.48
C GLY A 335 25.49 -24.99 -6.64
N LEU A 336 24.67 -24.22 -7.37
CA LEU A 336 23.26 -24.53 -7.60
C LEU A 336 23.02 -25.01 -9.03
N GLU A 337 22.31 -26.12 -9.19
CA GLU A 337 21.90 -26.70 -10.49
C GLU A 337 20.37 -26.61 -10.64
N GLY A 338 19.83 -26.02 -11.70
CA GLY A 338 18.39 -25.73 -11.83
C GLY A 338 18.17 -24.24 -12.06
N HIS A 339 17.09 -23.65 -11.54
CA HIS A 339 16.84 -22.22 -11.74
C HIS A 339 16.51 -21.51 -10.43
N VAL A 340 16.98 -20.27 -10.32
CA VAL A 340 16.73 -19.40 -9.18
C VAL A 340 15.81 -18.26 -9.62
N ASN A 341 14.61 -18.18 -9.05
CA ASN A 341 13.57 -17.23 -9.43
C ASN A 341 13.75 -15.85 -8.80
N THR A 342 14.24 -15.80 -7.56
CA THR A 342 14.23 -14.59 -6.71
C THR A 342 15.45 -14.53 -5.81
N ILE A 343 15.90 -13.31 -5.51
CA ILE A 343 17.00 -13.05 -4.58
C ILE A 343 16.67 -11.89 -3.63
N MET A 344 16.91 -12.10 -2.33
CA MET A 344 16.87 -11.02 -1.34
C MET A 344 18.14 -11.03 -0.47
N ALA A 345 18.62 -9.84 -0.08
CA ALA A 345 19.78 -9.70 0.78
C ALA A 345 19.46 -8.92 2.06
N ILE A 346 19.84 -9.46 3.21
CA ILE A 346 19.73 -8.80 4.52
C ILE A 346 21.06 -8.93 5.26
N SER A 347 21.68 -7.80 5.59
CA SER A 347 22.92 -7.75 6.39
C SER A 347 24.03 -8.68 5.87
N GLY A 348 24.23 -8.75 4.55
CA GLY A 348 25.23 -9.60 3.90
C GLY A 348 24.85 -11.08 3.75
N THR A 349 23.65 -11.48 4.20
CA THR A 349 23.10 -12.81 3.91
C THR A 349 22.14 -12.72 2.73
N PHE A 350 22.39 -13.55 1.72
CA PHE A 350 21.53 -13.68 0.55
C PHE A 350 20.62 -14.88 0.72
N TYR A 351 19.36 -14.73 0.33
CA TYR A 351 18.32 -15.74 0.32
C TYR A 351 17.91 -15.94 -1.13
N LEU A 352 18.04 -17.17 -1.61
CA LEU A 352 17.82 -17.54 -3.00
C LEU A 352 16.65 -18.51 -3.06
N GLY A 353 15.61 -18.15 -3.79
CA GLY A 353 14.38 -18.93 -3.93
C GLY A 353 14.19 -19.42 -5.37
N GLY A 354 13.75 -20.65 -5.56
CA GLY A 354 13.57 -21.22 -6.89
C GLY A 354 13.29 -22.72 -6.85
N ASN A 355 13.81 -23.43 -7.85
CA ASN A 355 13.77 -24.89 -7.93
C ASN A 355 15.12 -25.39 -8.47
N PHE A 356 15.95 -25.86 -7.54
CA PHE A 356 17.34 -26.20 -7.82
C PHE A 356 17.82 -27.36 -6.96
N LYS A 357 19.01 -27.85 -7.26
CA LYS A 357 19.74 -28.82 -6.46
C LYS A 357 20.97 -28.16 -5.85
N TYR A 358 21.26 -28.55 -4.62
CA TYR A 358 22.53 -28.24 -3.95
C TYR A 358 23.09 -29.51 -3.34
N GLN A 359 24.26 -29.95 -3.81
CA GLN A 359 24.90 -31.20 -3.39
C GLN A 359 23.98 -32.44 -3.56
N ASN A 360 23.28 -32.52 -4.70
CA ASN A 360 22.28 -33.53 -5.06
C ASN A 360 20.93 -33.47 -4.33
N ASP A 361 20.77 -32.61 -3.33
CA ASP A 361 19.48 -32.42 -2.67
C ASP A 361 18.65 -31.40 -3.45
N SER A 362 17.43 -31.78 -3.82
CA SER A 362 16.43 -30.85 -4.37
C SER A 362 15.97 -29.89 -3.26
N LEU A 363 16.11 -28.60 -3.52
CA LEU A 363 15.77 -27.51 -2.62
C LEU A 363 14.98 -26.43 -3.35
N HIS A 364 14.20 -25.66 -2.60
CA HIS A 364 13.51 -24.49 -3.14
C HIS A 364 13.95 -23.17 -2.50
N ILE A 365 14.65 -23.22 -1.37
CA ILE A 365 15.27 -22.04 -0.78
C ILE A 365 16.61 -22.36 -0.10
N ILE A 366 17.59 -21.46 -0.26
CA ILE A 366 18.92 -21.61 0.33
C ILE A 366 19.47 -20.23 0.74
N LYS A 367 20.37 -20.20 1.73
CA LYS A 367 21.09 -18.97 2.10
C LYS A 367 22.54 -19.02 1.66
N TRP A 368 23.12 -17.86 1.36
CA TRP A 368 24.52 -17.72 0.97
C TRP A 368 25.14 -16.49 1.64
N THR A 369 26.41 -16.63 2.05
CA THR A 369 27.25 -15.50 2.48
C THR A 369 28.61 -15.59 1.83
N GLU A 370 29.30 -14.46 1.64
CA GLU A 370 30.67 -14.44 1.11
C GLU A 370 31.64 -15.27 1.97
N LYS A 371 31.40 -15.32 3.29
CA LYS A 371 32.28 -16.02 4.24
C LYS A 371 32.07 -17.53 4.27
N ASN A 372 30.82 -17.98 4.27
CA ASN A 372 30.48 -19.39 4.49
C ASN A 372 30.06 -20.13 3.22
N GLY A 373 29.81 -19.41 2.12
CA GLY A 373 29.19 -20.00 0.93
C GLY A 373 27.72 -20.34 1.16
N PHE A 374 27.25 -21.38 0.46
CA PHE A 374 25.87 -21.86 0.55
C PHE A 374 25.64 -22.68 1.83
N GLU A 375 24.53 -22.42 2.50
CA GLU A 375 24.10 -23.13 3.71
C GLU A 375 22.62 -23.51 3.59
N LYS A 376 22.27 -24.75 3.95
CA LYS A 376 20.87 -25.20 3.97
C LYS A 376 20.13 -24.65 5.19
N PHE A 377 18.81 -24.56 5.07
CA PHE A 377 17.92 -24.40 6.22
C PHE A 377 17.71 -25.77 6.90
N ASP A 378 17.35 -25.77 8.18
CA ASP A 378 17.05 -27.01 8.90
C ASP A 378 15.76 -27.65 8.36
N LYS A 379 14.85 -26.82 7.84
CA LYS A 379 13.66 -27.21 7.10
C LYS A 379 13.46 -26.29 5.89
N ASP A 380 13.36 -26.89 4.71
CA ASP A 380 13.16 -26.21 3.42
C ASP A 380 11.68 -25.84 3.18
N VAL A 381 11.43 -25.01 2.17
CA VAL A 381 10.10 -24.82 1.59
C VAL A 381 9.81 -25.98 0.65
N GLU A 382 8.66 -26.63 0.80
CA GLU A 382 8.34 -27.86 0.05
C GLU A 382 8.03 -27.62 -1.44
N LYS A 383 7.89 -26.37 -1.86
CA LYS A 383 7.40 -25.96 -3.17
C LYS A 383 8.32 -24.91 -3.77
N GLU A 384 8.34 -24.83 -5.09
CA GLU A 384 9.13 -23.85 -5.82
C GLU A 384 8.83 -22.43 -5.35
N VAL A 385 9.85 -21.79 -4.79
CA VAL A 385 9.76 -20.43 -4.27
C VAL A 385 9.77 -19.45 -5.43
N THR A 386 8.87 -18.49 -5.36
CA THR A 386 8.64 -17.49 -6.42
C THR A 386 9.13 -16.11 -6.00
N ASP A 387 8.99 -15.75 -4.73
CA ASP A 387 9.41 -14.45 -4.20
C ASP A 387 9.74 -14.52 -2.70
N ILE A 388 10.55 -13.59 -2.19
CA ILE A 388 10.96 -13.52 -0.78
C ILE A 388 10.97 -12.07 -0.31
N VAL A 389 10.32 -11.79 0.83
CA VAL A 389 10.30 -10.45 1.45
C VAL A 389 10.60 -10.49 2.94
N TYR A 390 11.03 -9.35 3.47
CA TYR A 390 11.16 -9.12 4.91
C TYR A 390 9.98 -8.33 5.44
N TYR A 391 9.24 -8.92 6.38
CA TYR A 391 8.02 -8.35 6.96
C TYR A 391 7.97 -8.60 8.47
N LYS A 392 7.66 -7.58 9.27
CA LYS A 392 7.54 -7.67 10.75
C LYS A 392 8.68 -8.45 11.43
N ASN A 393 9.91 -8.10 11.08
CA ASN A 393 11.15 -8.70 11.56
C ASN A 393 11.38 -10.17 11.17
N GLN A 394 10.68 -10.67 10.16
CA GLN A 394 10.73 -12.05 9.75
C GLN A 394 10.80 -12.15 8.21
N LEU A 395 11.41 -13.23 7.72
CA LEU A 395 11.43 -13.55 6.30
C LEU A 395 10.20 -14.35 5.91
N PHE A 396 9.63 -13.99 4.76
CA PHE A 396 8.51 -14.67 4.14
C PHE A 396 8.87 -15.09 2.72
N ALA A 397 8.42 -16.26 2.30
CA ALA A 397 8.61 -16.78 0.96
C ALA A 397 7.26 -17.21 0.37
N SER A 398 6.96 -16.73 -0.83
CA SER A 398 5.83 -17.24 -1.62
C SER A 398 6.26 -18.41 -2.48
N ALA A 399 5.29 -19.25 -2.86
CA ALA A 399 5.54 -20.40 -3.70
C ALA A 399 4.44 -20.61 -4.74
N LYS A 400 4.72 -21.50 -5.69
CA LYS A 400 3.73 -22.02 -6.65
C LYS A 400 3.52 -23.50 -6.52
N ASN A 401 2.31 -23.96 -6.82
CA ASN A 401 2.00 -25.38 -6.79
C ASN A 401 2.39 -26.06 -8.11
N ALA A 402 3.09 -27.18 -8.04
CA ALA A 402 3.34 -28.04 -9.21
C ALA A 402 2.08 -28.81 -9.62
N ASN A 403 1.18 -29.07 -8.66
CA ASN A 403 -0.04 -29.84 -8.86
C ASN A 403 -1.27 -28.94 -8.76
N LYS A 404 -2.41 -29.40 -9.30
CA LYS A 404 -3.70 -28.68 -9.24
C LYS A 404 -4.37 -28.74 -7.86
N ASN A 405 -3.63 -29.08 -6.80
CA ASN A 405 -4.20 -29.19 -5.46
C ASN A 405 -4.44 -27.78 -4.88
N THR A 406 -5.61 -27.58 -4.31
CA THR A 406 -6.11 -26.29 -3.87
C THR A 406 -6.11 -26.11 -2.34
N LEU A 407 -5.48 -27.01 -1.59
CA LEU A 407 -5.42 -26.89 -0.12
C LEU A 407 -4.00 -26.63 0.41
N ASP A 408 -3.05 -26.47 -0.49
CA ASP A 408 -1.64 -26.37 -0.12
C ASP A 408 -1.26 -24.95 0.35
N CYS A 409 -0.36 -24.87 1.32
CA CYS A 409 0.25 -23.60 1.71
C CYS A 409 1.20 -23.09 0.61
N LEU A 410 1.06 -21.82 0.24
CA LEU A 410 1.89 -21.11 -0.74
C LEU A 410 2.61 -19.89 -0.14
N LEU A 411 2.51 -19.67 1.18
CA LEU A 411 3.19 -18.61 1.89
C LEU A 411 3.82 -19.15 3.16
N TYR A 412 5.14 -19.05 3.25
CA TYR A 412 5.96 -19.61 4.33
C TYR A 412 6.63 -18.49 5.09
N SER A 413 6.94 -18.74 6.35
CA SER A 413 7.67 -17.81 7.22
C SER A 413 8.84 -18.51 7.91
N LEU A 414 10.00 -17.85 7.98
CA LEU A 414 11.21 -18.41 8.57
C LEU A 414 11.22 -18.22 10.09
N GLN A 415 11.35 -19.29 10.86
CA GLN A 415 11.53 -19.24 12.32
C GLN A 415 12.59 -20.24 12.74
N ASN A 416 13.56 -19.81 13.55
CA ASN A 416 14.63 -20.70 14.07
C ASN A 416 15.32 -21.54 12.98
N ASN A 417 15.64 -20.93 11.82
CA ASN A 417 16.27 -21.59 10.67
C ASN A 417 15.40 -22.68 9.99
N GLU A 418 14.10 -22.71 10.27
CA GLU A 418 13.10 -23.59 9.64
C GLU A 418 12.02 -22.78 8.91
N TRP A 419 11.73 -23.14 7.66
CA TRP A 419 10.60 -22.59 6.92
C TRP A 419 9.30 -23.30 7.30
N ASN A 420 8.33 -22.52 7.77
CA ASN A 420 7.05 -23.02 8.26
C ASN A 420 5.89 -22.43 7.47
N GLU A 421 4.88 -23.25 7.20
CA GLU A 421 3.63 -22.81 6.57
C GLU A 421 3.02 -21.66 7.40
N TYR A 422 2.70 -20.55 6.74
CA TYR A 422 2.16 -19.36 7.39
C TYR A 422 0.67 -19.18 7.14
N LEU A 423 0.25 -19.31 5.88
CA LEU A 423 -1.13 -19.11 5.48
C LEU A 423 -1.57 -20.21 4.52
N HIS A 424 -2.50 -21.05 4.97
CA HIS A 424 -3.29 -21.90 4.09
C HIS A 424 -4.51 -21.10 3.65
N THR A 425 -4.61 -20.75 2.38
CA THR A 425 -5.86 -20.18 1.88
C THR A 425 -6.86 -21.29 1.60
N TYR A 426 -8.02 -21.25 2.26
CA TYR A 426 -9.12 -22.21 2.10
C TYR A 426 -9.96 -22.00 0.83
N PHE A 427 -9.48 -21.17 -0.09
CA PHE A 427 -10.31 -20.53 -1.09
C PHE A 427 -9.61 -20.56 -2.44
N PHE A 428 -9.60 -21.71 -3.11
CA PHE A 428 -9.34 -21.72 -4.55
C PHE A 428 -10.54 -22.36 -5.22
N ASP A 429 -11.06 -21.68 -6.24
CA ASP A 429 -12.05 -22.28 -7.12
C ASP A 429 -11.41 -23.47 -7.86
N THR A 430 -11.86 -24.68 -7.53
CA THR A 430 -11.38 -25.94 -8.11
C THR A 430 -11.97 -26.22 -9.49
N THR A 431 -12.94 -25.41 -9.95
CA THR A 431 -13.76 -25.75 -11.13
C THR A 431 -13.01 -25.71 -12.46
N ASN A 432 -11.87 -24.99 -12.52
CA ASN A 432 -11.14 -24.76 -13.78
C ASN A 432 -9.77 -25.45 -13.86
N GLY A 433 -9.40 -26.30 -12.89
CA GLY A 433 -8.12 -26.99 -12.91
C GLY A 433 -6.90 -26.04 -12.89
N LEU A 434 -7.06 -24.93 -12.19
CA LEU A 434 -6.04 -23.90 -11.96
C LEU A 434 -4.84 -24.48 -11.20
N GLN A 435 -3.65 -24.00 -11.53
CA GLN A 435 -2.42 -24.27 -10.77
C GLN A 435 -2.15 -23.03 -9.90
N PRO A 436 -2.49 -23.07 -8.60
CA PRO A 436 -2.41 -21.89 -7.78
C PRO A 436 -0.96 -21.47 -7.54
N SER A 437 -0.70 -20.18 -7.64
CA SER A 437 0.61 -19.61 -7.34
C SER A 437 0.50 -18.26 -6.66
N TYR A 438 1.35 -18.01 -5.68
CA TYR A 438 1.67 -16.65 -5.24
C TYR A 438 2.93 -16.26 -5.98
N ASN A 439 2.87 -15.24 -6.81
CA ASN A 439 3.97 -14.87 -7.70
C ASN A 439 4.79 -13.71 -7.15
N ALA A 440 4.14 -12.80 -6.41
CA ALA A 440 4.75 -11.55 -6.00
C ALA A 440 4.35 -11.19 -4.57
N LEU A 441 5.33 -10.68 -3.83
CA LEU A 441 5.21 -10.14 -2.50
C LEU A 441 5.72 -8.70 -2.48
N ALA A 442 5.01 -7.81 -1.79
CA ALA A 442 5.49 -6.45 -1.53
C ALA A 442 5.18 -6.06 -0.09
N VAL A 443 5.96 -5.13 0.47
CA VAL A 443 5.77 -4.68 1.85
C VAL A 443 5.68 -3.16 1.90
N ASP A 444 4.66 -2.64 2.59
CA ASP A 444 4.56 -1.25 3.00
C ASP A 444 4.23 -1.15 4.50
N ASN A 445 5.20 -0.72 5.30
CA ASN A 445 5.07 -0.64 6.76
C ASN A 445 4.60 -1.97 7.37
N ASP A 446 3.40 -1.97 7.95
CA ASP A 446 2.77 -3.13 8.60
C ASP A 446 1.88 -3.96 7.66
N ILE A 447 1.92 -3.70 6.36
CA ILE A 447 1.13 -4.40 5.35
C ILE A 447 2.04 -5.18 4.40
N MET A 448 1.78 -6.48 4.23
CA MET A 448 2.36 -7.30 3.16
C MET A 448 1.30 -7.56 2.09
N TYR A 449 1.61 -7.28 0.83
CA TYR A 449 0.78 -7.56 -0.32
C TYR A 449 1.19 -8.88 -0.95
N VAL A 450 0.21 -9.64 -1.41
CA VAL A 450 0.40 -10.92 -2.09
C VAL A 450 -0.41 -10.90 -3.38
N GLY A 451 0.23 -11.21 -4.50
CA GLY A 451 -0.41 -11.32 -5.81
C GLY A 451 0.01 -12.60 -6.51
N GLY A 452 -0.84 -13.14 -7.37
CA GLY A 452 -0.51 -14.36 -8.08
C GLY A 452 -1.59 -14.85 -9.01
N HIS A 453 -1.55 -16.16 -9.29
CA HIS A 453 -2.55 -16.87 -10.05
C HIS A 453 -3.41 -17.69 -9.10
N PHE A 454 -4.44 -17.08 -8.53
CA PHE A 454 -5.39 -17.76 -7.65
C PHE A 454 -6.72 -17.04 -7.64
N LEU A 455 -7.74 -17.71 -7.13
CA LEU A 455 -9.09 -17.17 -7.00
C LEU A 455 -9.54 -17.35 -5.55
N ALA A 456 -9.28 -16.35 -4.71
CA ALA A 456 -9.76 -16.32 -3.35
C ALA A 456 -11.28 -16.04 -3.34
N SER A 457 -12.09 -17.09 -3.12
CA SER A 457 -13.54 -17.01 -2.88
C SER A 457 -13.87 -16.58 -1.44
N THR A 458 -14.58 -15.47 -1.22
CA THR A 458 -15.12 -15.13 0.12
C THR A 458 -16.64 -15.30 0.21
N GLY A 459 -17.24 -16.20 -0.57
CA GLY A 459 -18.69 -16.35 -0.70
C GLY A 459 -19.09 -16.67 -2.14
N GLN A 460 -20.38 -16.52 -2.48
CA GLN A 460 -20.90 -16.98 -3.78
C GLN A 460 -20.32 -16.27 -5.02
N ASP A 461 -19.70 -15.08 -4.92
CA ASP A 461 -19.39 -14.28 -6.12
C ASP A 461 -18.07 -13.45 -6.12
N ALA A 462 -17.11 -13.66 -5.21
CA ALA A 462 -15.89 -12.82 -5.22
C ALA A 462 -14.63 -13.67 -5.30
N LEU A 463 -13.98 -13.72 -6.46
CA LEU A 463 -12.75 -14.48 -6.74
C LEU A 463 -11.56 -13.52 -6.88
N HIS A 464 -10.68 -13.36 -5.89
CA HIS A 464 -9.55 -12.39 -5.98
C HIS A 464 -8.20 -13.06 -6.27
N ASN A 465 -7.36 -12.40 -7.05
CA ASN A 465 -5.99 -12.81 -7.38
C ASN A 465 -4.90 -12.02 -6.62
N SER A 466 -5.33 -11.19 -5.66
CA SER A 466 -4.46 -10.55 -4.68
C SER A 466 -5.14 -10.34 -3.34
N PHE A 467 -4.33 -10.24 -2.30
CA PHE A 467 -4.75 -9.85 -0.95
C PHE A 467 -3.62 -9.14 -0.23
N SER A 468 -3.96 -8.43 0.84
CA SER A 468 -3.01 -7.78 1.76
C SER A 468 -3.09 -8.44 3.14
N ILE A 469 -2.00 -8.37 3.91
CA ILE A 469 -1.87 -8.91 5.26
C ILE A 469 -1.43 -7.79 6.19
N ASP A 470 -2.31 -7.37 7.10
CA ASP A 470 -2.04 -6.42 8.18
C ASP A 470 -2.14 -7.05 9.59
N GLY A 471 -2.34 -8.36 9.63
CA GLY A 471 -2.74 -9.14 10.80
C GLY A 471 -3.74 -10.24 10.42
N ARG A 472 -4.39 -10.10 9.26
CA ARG A 472 -5.20 -11.10 8.56
C ARG A 472 -5.13 -10.88 7.04
N ALA A 473 -5.53 -11.87 6.24
CA ALA A 473 -5.64 -11.71 4.80
C ALA A 473 -6.92 -10.92 4.42
N ILE A 474 -6.77 -9.86 3.62
CA ILE A 474 -7.85 -9.00 3.13
C ILE A 474 -7.78 -8.95 1.60
N PRO A 475 -8.81 -9.36 0.86
CA PRO A 475 -8.81 -9.26 -0.60
C PRO A 475 -8.46 -7.85 -1.08
N ASP A 476 -7.59 -7.74 -2.09
CA ASP A 476 -7.11 -6.45 -2.59
C ASP A 476 -7.71 -6.14 -3.97
N VAL A 477 -6.92 -6.23 -5.04
CA VAL A 477 -7.40 -6.12 -6.42
C VAL A 477 -7.88 -7.46 -6.97
N ASN A 478 -8.73 -7.38 -7.99
CA ASN A 478 -9.37 -8.51 -8.63
C ASN A 478 -9.43 -8.34 -10.15
N THR A 479 -8.51 -9.01 -10.83
CA THR A 479 -8.37 -8.99 -12.28
C THR A 479 -8.68 -10.36 -12.91
N ASP A 480 -8.89 -10.39 -14.21
CA ASP A 480 -9.22 -11.61 -14.98
C ASP A 480 -8.00 -12.49 -15.33
N GLY A 481 -6.81 -12.16 -14.80
CA GLY A 481 -5.55 -12.86 -15.05
C GLY A 481 -4.69 -12.98 -13.79
N SER A 482 -3.46 -13.39 -13.96
CA SER A 482 -2.42 -13.50 -12.94
C SER A 482 -1.79 -12.13 -12.64
N ILE A 483 -1.45 -11.90 -11.38
CA ILE A 483 -0.50 -10.84 -11.01
C ILE A 483 0.91 -11.46 -10.98
N HIS A 484 1.86 -10.78 -11.61
CA HIS A 484 3.26 -11.19 -11.69
C HIS A 484 4.18 -10.34 -10.83
N ASP A 485 3.84 -9.07 -10.59
CA ASP A 485 4.63 -8.20 -9.72
C ASP A 485 3.76 -7.16 -8.99
N ILE A 486 4.21 -6.77 -7.80
CA ILE A 486 3.59 -5.74 -6.98
C ILE A 486 4.63 -4.72 -6.56
N LEU A 487 4.37 -3.44 -6.80
CA LEU A 487 5.23 -2.37 -6.35
C LEU A 487 4.46 -1.34 -5.53
N VAL A 488 4.95 -1.07 -4.32
CA VAL A 488 4.51 0.10 -3.55
C VAL A 488 5.35 1.30 -3.96
N TYR A 489 4.71 2.33 -4.50
CA TYR A 489 5.36 3.59 -4.84
C TYR A 489 4.53 4.77 -4.35
N LYS A 490 5.12 5.58 -3.47
CA LYS A 490 4.44 6.68 -2.77
C LYS A 490 3.16 6.16 -2.10
N ASN A 491 2.00 6.72 -2.41
CA ASN A 491 0.71 6.35 -1.81
C ASN A 491 -0.09 5.44 -2.75
N GLN A 492 0.58 4.60 -3.53
CA GLN A 492 -0.06 3.72 -4.50
C GLN A 492 0.59 2.34 -4.47
N VAL A 493 -0.23 1.31 -4.65
CA VAL A 493 0.21 -0.06 -4.95
C VAL A 493 -0.06 -0.30 -6.43
N PHE A 494 0.99 -0.64 -7.17
CA PHE A 494 0.94 -1.00 -8.57
C PHE A 494 0.92 -2.52 -8.69
N PHE A 495 0.09 -3.02 -9.61
CA PHE A 495 -0.02 -4.44 -9.91
C PHE A 495 0.25 -4.63 -11.41
N GLY A 496 1.24 -5.44 -11.74
CA GLY A 496 1.58 -5.85 -13.10
C GLY A 496 1.24 -7.31 -13.32
N GLY A 497 0.73 -7.68 -14.49
CA GLY A 497 0.32 -9.05 -14.76
C GLY A 497 -0.02 -9.35 -16.22
N ASP A 498 -0.74 -10.44 -16.45
CA ASP A 498 -1.24 -10.89 -17.76
C ASP A 498 -2.77 -10.68 -17.93
N PHE A 499 -3.37 -9.87 -17.04
CA PHE A 499 -4.80 -9.57 -17.03
C PHE A 499 -5.18 -8.50 -18.05
N LYS A 500 -6.40 -8.56 -18.57
CA LYS A 500 -6.95 -7.55 -19.50
C LYS A 500 -8.01 -6.68 -18.85
N TYR A 501 -8.86 -7.26 -18.03
CA TYR A 501 -9.98 -6.59 -17.40
C TYR A 501 -9.95 -6.73 -15.87
N ASP A 502 -10.78 -5.95 -15.20
CA ASP A 502 -11.28 -6.38 -13.90
C ASP A 502 -12.05 -7.70 -14.06
N HIS A 503 -12.22 -8.45 -12.98
CA HIS A 503 -12.97 -9.72 -13.03
C HIS A 503 -14.42 -9.61 -13.52
N THR A 504 -15.01 -8.41 -13.56
CA THR A 504 -16.35 -8.19 -14.12
C THR A 504 -16.35 -7.99 -15.64
N GLY A 505 -15.19 -7.78 -16.25
CA GLY A 505 -15.06 -7.43 -17.66
C GLY A 505 -15.51 -6.00 -18.00
N LYS A 506 -15.79 -5.15 -17.00
CA LYS A 506 -16.32 -3.79 -17.20
C LYS A 506 -15.22 -2.74 -17.29
N LYS A 507 -14.11 -2.94 -16.59
CA LYS A 507 -12.95 -2.04 -16.61
C LYS A 507 -11.83 -2.69 -17.41
N THR A 508 -11.36 -2.02 -18.46
CA THR A 508 -10.14 -2.42 -19.14
C THR A 508 -8.92 -1.94 -18.35
N LEU A 509 -8.04 -2.87 -17.99
CA LEU A 509 -6.81 -2.60 -17.23
C LEU A 509 -5.56 -2.75 -18.11
N ASN A 510 -5.55 -3.73 -19.02
CA ASN A 510 -4.44 -4.03 -19.93
C ASN A 510 -3.09 -4.17 -19.19
N SER A 511 -2.98 -5.26 -18.43
CA SER A 511 -1.78 -5.78 -17.76
C SER A 511 -1.18 -4.92 -16.65
N ILE A 512 -1.74 -3.74 -16.39
CA ILE A 512 -1.29 -2.89 -15.28
C ILE A 512 -2.45 -2.10 -14.67
N CYS A 513 -2.52 -2.09 -13.34
CA CYS A 513 -3.44 -1.25 -12.59
C CYS A 513 -2.80 -0.73 -11.30
N THR A 514 -3.44 0.25 -10.68
CA THR A 514 -3.01 0.79 -9.39
C THR A 514 -4.17 0.84 -8.42
N ARG A 515 -3.84 0.89 -7.14
CA ARG A 515 -4.76 1.23 -6.06
C ARG A 515 -4.11 2.29 -5.18
N THR A 516 -4.88 3.28 -4.76
CA THR A 516 -4.40 4.27 -3.79
C THR A 516 -4.31 3.63 -2.40
N ILE A 517 -3.15 3.80 -1.76
CA ILE A 517 -2.97 3.58 -0.33
C ILE A 517 -3.47 4.83 0.37
N GLU A 518 -4.55 4.69 1.13
CA GLU A 518 -4.99 5.72 2.07
C GLU A 518 -4.00 5.80 3.24
N ARG A 519 -2.86 6.43 3.01
CA ARG A 519 -2.00 6.84 4.11
C ARG A 519 -2.72 7.97 4.81
N VAL A 520 -3.08 7.76 6.07
CA VAL A 520 -3.48 8.85 6.96
C VAL A 520 -2.32 9.83 6.92
N SER A 521 -2.50 10.92 6.19
CA SER A 521 -1.67 12.08 6.43
C SER A 521 -1.98 12.42 7.86
N VAL A 522 -1.03 12.18 8.78
CA VAL A 522 -1.03 12.94 10.02
C VAL A 522 -1.20 14.37 9.53
N PRO A 523 -2.27 15.08 9.93
CA PRO A 523 -2.40 16.47 9.54
C PRO A 523 -1.06 17.11 9.83
N ILE A 524 -0.49 17.84 8.87
CA ILE A 524 0.50 18.85 9.25
C ILE A 524 -0.28 19.67 10.27
N VAL A 525 0.04 19.44 11.55
CA VAL A 525 -0.55 20.18 12.64
C VAL A 525 -0.24 21.61 12.26
N LYS A 526 -1.28 22.35 11.84
CA LYS A 526 -1.16 23.80 11.77
C LYS A 526 -0.73 24.18 13.18
N ASN A 527 0.53 24.60 13.28
CA ASN A 527 1.19 25.01 14.50
C ASN A 527 0.26 25.93 15.30
N ASN A 528 -0.46 25.33 16.24
CA ASN A 528 -0.99 26.00 17.39
C ASN A 528 -0.24 25.35 18.56
N THR A 529 0.95 25.90 18.83
CA THR A 529 1.70 25.89 20.11
C THR A 529 1.24 24.84 21.11
N VAL A 530 2.01 23.80 21.47
CA VAL A 530 3.30 23.79 22.21
C VAL A 530 3.82 22.34 22.12
N ALA A 531 5.00 21.98 21.60
CA ALA A 531 6.34 22.33 22.07
C ALA A 531 7.38 22.14 20.94
N GLN A 532 8.24 23.14 20.72
CA GLN A 532 9.28 23.15 19.69
C GLN A 532 10.64 22.75 20.28
N PHE A 533 11.46 22.03 19.51
CA PHE A 533 12.90 21.98 19.78
C PHE A 533 13.64 22.66 18.64
N SER A 534 14.80 23.25 18.91
CA SER A 534 15.65 23.87 17.89
C SER A 534 17.01 23.19 17.84
N ILE A 535 17.64 23.22 16.67
CA ILE A 535 18.98 22.69 16.44
C ILE A 535 19.87 23.76 15.81
N HIS A 536 20.99 24.06 16.46
CA HIS A 536 21.95 25.08 15.98
C HIS A 536 23.41 24.68 16.27
N PRO A 537 24.36 24.92 15.35
CA PRO A 537 24.18 25.52 14.04
C PRO A 537 23.54 24.56 13.04
N ASN A 538 22.81 25.12 12.08
CA ASN A 538 22.22 24.42 10.95
C ASN A 538 22.36 25.33 9.71
N PRO A 539 23.31 25.08 8.79
CA PRO A 539 24.07 23.84 8.65
C PRO A 539 25.08 23.54 9.77
N ALA A 540 25.26 22.26 10.08
CA ALA A 540 26.21 21.75 11.07
C ALA A 540 27.48 21.21 10.41
N ASN A 541 28.62 21.38 11.08
CA ASN A 541 29.90 20.84 10.60
C ASN A 541 30.34 19.63 11.43
N TYR A 542 30.16 19.67 12.76
CA TYR A 542 30.72 18.66 13.66
C TYR A 542 29.81 18.39 14.87
N ALA A 543 29.11 19.41 15.37
CA ALA A 543 28.17 19.25 16.49
C ALA A 543 26.97 20.16 16.31
N ILE A 544 25.86 19.76 16.93
CA ILE A 544 24.64 20.56 17.05
C ILE A 544 24.31 20.77 18.53
N THR A 545 23.72 21.91 18.83
CA THR A 545 23.07 22.19 20.10
C THR A 545 21.60 21.92 19.92
N VAL A 546 21.05 20.99 20.70
CA VAL A 546 19.61 20.71 20.75
C VAL A 546 19.01 21.48 21.93
N GLU A 547 18.08 22.39 21.66
CA GLU A 547 17.26 23.04 22.69
C GLU A 547 15.93 22.30 22.82
N ASN A 548 15.89 21.35 23.75
CA ASN A 548 14.78 20.46 24.02
C ASN A 548 13.70 21.12 24.90
N ASN A 549 12.80 21.90 24.28
CA ASN A 549 11.57 22.34 24.97
C ASN A 549 10.40 21.34 24.81
N PHE A 550 10.66 20.16 24.22
CA PHE A 550 9.70 19.07 23.96
C PHE A 550 9.61 18.03 25.10
N GLY A 551 10.48 18.12 26.11
CA GLY A 551 10.55 17.07 27.16
C GLY A 551 11.09 15.74 26.62
N ALA A 552 11.85 15.78 25.53
CA ALA A 552 12.44 14.61 24.92
C ALA A 552 13.43 13.93 25.87
N THR A 553 13.50 12.60 25.79
CA THR A 553 14.54 11.80 26.46
C THR A 553 15.51 11.15 25.49
N GLU A 554 15.18 11.19 24.20
CA GLU A 554 15.91 10.54 23.13
C GLU A 554 15.87 11.41 21.87
N MET A 555 16.98 11.40 21.13
CA MET A 555 17.14 11.93 19.79
C MET A 555 17.53 10.80 18.85
N ARG A 556 16.95 10.77 17.66
CA ARG A 556 17.29 9.87 16.57
C ARG A 556 17.65 10.69 15.34
N LEU A 557 18.61 10.22 14.57
CA LEU A 557 19.03 10.86 13.33
C LEU A 557 18.80 9.91 12.17
N TYR A 558 18.16 10.38 11.12
CA TYR A 558 17.82 9.61 9.93
C TYR A 558 18.41 10.24 8.67
N ASN A 559 18.76 9.42 7.68
CA ASN A 559 18.98 9.93 6.31
C ASN A 559 17.64 10.16 5.58
N LEU A 560 17.69 10.72 4.37
CA LEU A 560 16.49 10.97 3.56
C LEU A 560 15.76 9.69 3.12
N ASN A 561 16.43 8.54 3.15
CA ASN A 561 15.83 7.24 2.86
C ASN A 561 15.15 6.62 4.09
N GLY A 562 15.07 7.35 5.21
CA GLY A 562 14.43 6.90 6.45
C GLY A 562 15.29 5.92 7.27
N GLN A 563 16.54 5.66 6.89
CA GLN A 563 17.43 4.78 7.64
C GLN A 563 17.94 5.49 8.90
N LEU A 564 17.84 4.82 10.05
CA LEU A 564 18.35 5.31 11.33
C LEU A 564 19.88 5.27 11.33
N ILE A 565 20.50 6.44 11.49
CA ILE A 565 21.94 6.63 11.57
C ILE A 565 22.43 6.46 13.00
N THR A 566 21.80 7.14 13.96
CA THR A 566 22.22 7.10 15.36
C THR A 566 21.10 7.51 16.31
N THR A 567 21.25 7.09 17.56
CA THR A 567 20.35 7.42 18.67
C THR A 567 21.17 7.98 19.84
N GLN A 568 20.73 9.10 20.41
CA GLN A 568 21.39 9.82 21.50
C GLN A 568 20.41 10.13 22.62
N LYS A 569 20.82 9.97 23.88
CA LYS A 569 19.96 10.33 25.03
C LYS A 569 19.99 11.84 25.26
N ILE A 570 18.81 12.44 25.41
CA ILE A 570 18.66 13.83 25.84
C ILE A 570 18.39 13.87 27.33
N ARG A 571 19.27 14.49 28.09
CA ARG A 571 19.19 14.56 29.56
C ARG A 571 18.90 15.96 30.09
N THR A 572 19.08 16.97 29.25
CA THR A 572 18.98 18.38 29.65
C THR A 572 18.15 19.17 28.63
N GLN A 573 17.65 20.34 29.04
CA GLN A 573 16.89 21.23 28.15
C GLN A 573 17.75 21.81 27.02
N LYS A 574 19.07 21.93 27.22
CA LYS A 574 20.01 22.37 26.18
C LYS A 574 21.23 21.48 26.21
N GLN A 575 21.45 20.72 25.14
CA GLN A 575 22.50 19.71 25.08
C GLN A 575 23.30 19.81 23.78
N ASN A 576 24.62 19.85 23.89
CA ASN A 576 25.50 19.69 22.73
C ASN A 576 25.62 18.22 22.39
N ILE A 577 25.43 17.89 21.12
CA ILE A 577 25.47 16.54 20.59
C ILE A 577 26.43 16.53 19.42
N TYR A 578 27.38 15.61 19.50
CA TYR A 578 28.26 15.33 18.39
C TYR A 578 27.48 14.64 17.28
N VAL A 579 27.51 15.22 16.09
CA VAL A 579 26.95 14.58 14.90
C VAL A 579 28.08 13.70 14.35
N PRO A 580 27.84 12.41 14.05
CA PRO A 580 28.86 11.54 13.45
C PRO A 580 29.50 12.19 12.22
N ASP A 581 30.65 11.70 11.76
CA ASP A 581 31.24 12.12 10.48
C ASP A 581 30.30 11.72 9.33
N LEU A 582 29.32 12.58 9.07
CA LEU A 582 28.29 12.41 8.07
C LEU A 582 28.74 13.08 6.77
N SER A 583 28.42 12.44 5.65
CA SER A 583 28.56 13.07 4.35
C SER A 583 27.76 14.37 4.30
N ALA A 584 28.26 15.37 3.58
CA ALA A 584 27.51 16.59 3.33
C ALA A 584 26.14 16.25 2.71
N GLY A 585 25.06 16.79 3.30
CA GLY A 585 23.72 16.35 2.95
C GLY A 585 22.62 16.80 3.90
N ILE A 586 21.40 16.35 3.64
CA ILE A 586 20.22 16.62 4.46
C ILE A 586 19.87 15.38 5.27
N TYR A 587 19.58 15.60 6.53
CA TYR A 587 19.21 14.59 7.52
C TYR A 587 17.95 15.04 8.28
N ILE A 588 17.29 14.07 8.92
CA ILE A 588 16.11 14.32 9.77
C ILE A 588 16.49 14.00 11.21
N VAL A 589 16.35 14.96 12.10
CA VAL A 589 16.47 14.77 13.55
C VAL A 589 15.07 14.55 14.10
N GLU A 590 14.85 13.44 14.82
CA GLU A 590 13.62 13.17 15.56
C GLU A 590 13.93 13.22 17.07
N LEU A 591 13.15 13.95 17.85
CA LEU A 591 13.13 13.87 19.31
C LEU A 591 11.92 13.07 19.78
N ARG A 592 12.10 12.19 20.78
CA ARG A 592 11.02 11.41 21.40
C ARG A 592 10.92 11.66 22.89
N ASN A 593 9.70 11.85 23.39
CA ASN A 593 9.42 11.93 24.82
C ASN A 593 8.99 10.56 25.40
N LYS A 594 8.81 10.48 26.72
CA LYS A 594 8.44 9.22 27.40
C LYS A 594 7.02 8.75 27.10
N ASP A 595 6.16 9.65 26.64
CA ASP A 595 4.74 9.39 26.33
C ASP A 595 4.55 8.91 24.88
N GLY A 596 5.64 8.69 24.15
CA GLY A 596 5.62 8.19 22.78
C GLY A 596 5.39 9.26 21.71
N LEU A 597 5.32 10.55 22.09
CA LEU A 597 5.23 11.65 21.13
C LEU A 597 6.60 11.91 20.51
N SER A 598 6.62 12.27 19.23
CA SER A 598 7.82 12.70 18.53
C SER A 598 7.67 14.06 17.87
N ALA A 599 8.80 14.74 17.70
CA ALA A 599 8.93 15.99 16.94
C ALA A 599 10.14 15.86 16.01
N THR A 600 10.08 16.45 14.81
CA THR A 600 11.18 16.36 13.83
C THR A 600 11.67 17.73 13.37
N GLU A 601 12.97 17.81 13.07
CA GLU A 601 13.62 18.99 12.48
C GLU A 601 14.60 18.58 11.38
N ARG A 602 14.78 19.45 10.38
CA ARG A 602 15.72 19.22 9.27
C ARG A 602 17.12 19.63 9.70
N LEU A 603 18.10 18.74 9.56
CA LEU A 603 19.52 19.04 9.75
C LEU A 603 20.26 19.05 8.39
N THR A 604 20.94 20.15 8.08
CA THR A 604 21.88 20.20 6.96
C THR A 604 23.30 20.02 7.50
N VAL A 605 24.08 19.14 6.89
CA VAL A 605 25.51 18.94 7.21
C VAL A 605 26.33 19.43 6.02
N ASN A 606 27.35 20.25 6.28
CA ASN A 606 28.24 20.81 5.26
C ASN A 606 29.52 20.00 5.09
#